data_AF-A0A7W7YGC7-F1
#
_entry.id   AF-A0A7W7YGC7-F1
#
_cell.length_a   1.000
_cell.length_b   1.000
_cell.length_c   1.000
_cell.angle_alpha   90.00
_cell.angle_beta   90.00
_cell.angle_gamma   90.00
#
_symmetry.space_group_name_H-M   'P 1'
#
loop_
_entity.id
_entity.type
_entity.pdbx_description
1 polymer ?
#
loop_
_entity_poly.entity_id
_entity_poly.type
_entity_poly.pdbx_seq_one_letter_code
_entity_poly.pdbx_strand_id
1 'polypeptide(L)'
;MIQGWCQKDYFILFEDQAEASLMTERYAVNSFLPGYILVGIKSWDDFILCDADNNLYTVPTIPLAAKELCPCSLEIDSAGLRADTQVADKIKWYIQPIIFGGDPKPGENMTWVTLDQHIDLVKWWNNQYRSLQ
;
A
#
# COMPACT_ATOMS: atom_id res chain seq x y z
N MET A 1 6.48 -12.73 1.57
CA MET A 1 5.32 -11.92 2.00
C MET A 1 4.41 -12.72 2.92
N ILE A 2 4.00 -12.10 4.04
CA ILE A 2 2.97 -12.62 4.96
C ILE A 2 1.70 -11.82 4.77
N GLN A 3 0.55 -12.48 4.65
CA GLN A 3 -0.74 -11.81 4.48
C GLN A 3 -1.77 -12.30 5.51
N GLY A 4 -2.59 -11.39 6.02
CA GLY A 4 -3.69 -11.78 6.90
C GLY A 4 -4.37 -10.62 7.61
N TRP A 5 -5.41 -10.96 8.36
CA TRP A 5 -6.17 -10.01 9.17
C TRP A 5 -5.49 -9.79 10.53
N CYS A 6 -5.35 -8.53 10.90
CA CYS A 6 -5.13 -8.11 12.28
C CYS A 6 -6.26 -7.16 12.67
N GLN A 7 -7.03 -7.54 13.71
CA GLN A 7 -8.23 -6.81 14.13
C GLN A 7 -9.24 -6.61 12.98
N LYS A 8 -9.33 -5.39 12.43
CA LYS A 8 -10.25 -5.02 11.34
C LYS A 8 -9.55 -4.77 10.01
N ASP A 9 -8.23 -4.71 10.02
CA ASP A 9 -7.42 -4.36 8.87
C ASP A 9 -6.77 -5.60 8.27
N TYR A 10 -6.67 -5.63 6.94
CA TYR A 10 -5.94 -6.67 6.23
C TYR A 10 -4.54 -6.17 5.92
N PHE A 11 -3.53 -7.00 6.18
CA PHE A 11 -2.13 -6.65 5.99
C PHE A 11 -1.48 -7.55 4.96
N ILE A 12 -0.62 -6.95 4.14
CA ILE A 12 0.36 -7.63 3.29
C ILE A 12 1.72 -7.10 3.73
N LEU A 13 2.47 -7.90 4.48
CA LEU A 13 3.79 -7.53 5.01
C LEU A 13 4.90 -8.19 4.20
N PHE A 14 5.97 -7.45 3.94
CA PHE A 14 7.18 -7.97 3.31
C PHE A 14 8.11 -8.52 4.38
N GLU A 15 8.54 -9.76 4.21
CA GLU A 15 9.14 -10.59 5.26
C GLU A 15 10.56 -10.17 5.62
N ASP A 16 11.32 -9.75 4.61
CA ASP A 16 12.72 -9.39 4.76
C ASP A 16 13.06 -8.11 4.01
N GLN A 17 14.26 -7.60 4.28
CA GLN A 17 14.77 -6.37 3.68
C GLN A 17 14.90 -6.48 2.15
N ALA A 18 15.17 -7.67 1.60
CA ALA A 18 15.33 -7.85 0.16
C ALA A 18 13.97 -7.77 -0.55
N GLU A 19 12.93 -8.40 -0.01
CA GLU A 19 11.55 -8.31 -0.49
C GLU A 19 11.04 -6.86 -0.36
N ALA A 20 11.25 -6.22 0.79
CA ALA A 20 10.87 -4.82 1.00
C ALA A 20 11.56 -3.88 -0.02
N SER A 21 12.86 -4.08 -0.26
CA SER A 21 13.63 -3.29 -1.24
C SER A 21 13.13 -3.52 -2.67
N LEU A 22 12.88 -4.78 -3.05
CA LEU A 22 12.30 -5.12 -4.34
C LEU A 22 10.94 -4.45 -4.54
N MET A 23 10.05 -4.53 -3.55
CA MET A 23 8.72 -3.94 -3.65
C MET A 23 8.77 -2.41 -3.68
N THR A 24 9.70 -1.80 -2.93
CA THR A 24 10.00 -0.35 -3.00
C THR A 24 10.37 0.07 -4.42
N GLU A 25 11.22 -0.70 -5.10
CA GLU A 25 11.60 -0.46 -6.49
C GLU A 25 10.41 -0.68 -7.45
N ARG A 26 9.68 -1.80 -7.31
CA ARG A 26 8.58 -2.16 -8.20
C ARG A 26 7.44 -1.13 -8.19
N TYR A 27 7.10 -0.60 -7.02
CA TYR A 27 6.14 0.50 -6.87
C TYR A 27 6.73 1.88 -7.20
N ALA A 28 8.02 1.96 -7.50
CA ALA A 28 8.76 3.20 -7.72
C ALA A 28 8.68 4.18 -6.54
N VAL A 29 8.58 3.68 -5.30
CA VAL A 29 8.42 4.50 -4.09
C VAL A 29 9.54 5.53 -3.99
N ASN A 30 10.79 5.16 -4.29
CA ASN A 30 11.94 6.07 -4.28
C ASN A 30 11.77 7.27 -5.22
N SER A 31 11.03 7.12 -6.32
CA SER A 31 10.72 8.22 -7.23
C SER A 31 9.70 9.18 -6.65
N PHE A 32 8.87 8.75 -5.69
CA PHE A 32 7.79 9.51 -5.04
C PHE A 32 8.17 10.05 -3.67
N LEU A 33 8.81 9.23 -2.85
CA LEU A 33 9.19 9.43 -1.47
C LEU A 33 10.62 8.90 -1.27
N PRO A 34 11.66 9.66 -1.66
CA PRO A 34 13.04 9.23 -1.49
C PRO A 34 13.39 9.05 -0.01
N GLY A 35 14.15 8.00 0.31
CA GLY A 35 14.57 7.69 1.68
C GLY A 35 13.61 6.80 2.48
N TYR A 36 12.51 6.35 1.86
CA TYR A 36 11.55 5.44 2.47
C TYR A 36 11.59 4.05 1.83
N ILE A 37 11.48 3.02 2.66
CA ILE A 37 11.36 1.62 2.25
C ILE A 37 9.92 1.17 2.50
N LEU A 38 9.32 0.54 1.50
CA LEU A 38 8.00 -0.08 1.61
C LEU A 38 8.11 -1.41 2.36
N VAL A 39 7.50 -1.50 3.54
CA VAL A 39 7.52 -2.69 4.40
C VAL A 39 6.19 -3.44 4.42
N GLY A 40 5.12 -2.83 3.92
CA GLY A 40 3.85 -3.52 3.74
C GLY A 40 2.73 -2.65 3.19
N ILE A 41 1.55 -3.26 3.06
CA ILE A 41 0.30 -2.65 2.63
C ILE A 41 -0.74 -2.92 3.72
N LYS A 42 -1.43 -1.88 4.16
CA LYS A 42 -2.54 -1.92 5.11
C LYS A 42 -3.85 -1.64 4.36
N SER A 43 -4.87 -2.44 4.64
CA SER A 43 -6.24 -2.28 4.14
C SER A 43 -6.36 -2.10 2.62
N TRP A 44 -5.37 -2.61 1.89
CA TRP A 44 -5.21 -2.57 0.43
C TRP A 44 -4.92 -1.20 -0.19
N ASP A 45 -5.18 -0.10 0.49
CA ASP A 45 -5.07 1.26 -0.05
C ASP A 45 -4.05 2.15 0.68
N ASP A 46 -3.44 1.70 1.78
CA ASP A 46 -2.38 2.40 2.49
C ASP A 46 -1.05 1.61 2.42
N PHE A 47 0.05 2.30 2.12
CA PHE A 47 1.39 1.79 2.30
C PHE A 47 1.90 2.01 3.71
N ILE A 48 2.66 1.03 4.20
CA ILE A 48 3.46 1.13 5.42
C ILE A 48 4.91 1.34 4.98
N LEU A 49 5.48 2.47 5.35
CA LEU A 49 6.84 2.87 5.01
C LEU A 49 7.71 2.92 6.26
N CYS A 50 9.00 2.65 6.07
CA CYS A 50 10.04 2.77 7.09
C CYS A 50 11.08 3.78 6.61
N ASP A 51 11.48 4.72 7.48
CA ASP A 51 12.59 5.65 7.21
C ASP A 51 13.95 5.07 7.64
N ALA A 52 15.02 5.84 7.44
CA ALA A 52 16.38 5.43 7.79
C ALA A 52 16.62 5.26 9.30
N ASP A 53 15.78 5.89 10.14
CA ASP A 53 15.85 5.83 11.60
C ASP A 53 14.96 4.71 12.17
N ASN A 54 14.36 3.88 11.31
CA ASN A 54 13.39 2.82 11.62
C ASN A 54 12.04 3.33 12.15
N ASN A 55 11.67 4.58 11.88
CA ASN A 55 10.33 5.06 12.18
C ASN A 55 9.35 4.60 11.10
N LEU A 56 8.14 4.23 11.53
CA LEU A 56 7.08 3.77 10.64
C LEU A 56 6.09 4.89 10.31
N TYR A 57 5.66 4.90 9.05
CA TYR A 57 4.67 5.84 8.53
C TYR A 57 3.64 5.08 7.70
N THR A 58 2.42 5.58 7.69
CA THR A 58 1.42 5.23 6.70
C THR A 58 1.27 6.35 5.68
N VAL A 59 1.03 5.99 4.43
CA VAL A 59 0.69 6.93 3.36
C VAL A 59 -0.30 6.26 2.41
N PRO A 60 -1.31 6.98 1.88
CA PRO A 60 -2.16 6.43 0.85
C PRO A 60 -1.33 5.93 -0.34
N THR A 61 -1.73 4.79 -0.90
CA THR A 61 -1.23 4.32 -2.20
C THR A 61 -1.42 5.39 -3.27
N ILE A 62 -2.53 6.14 -3.20
CA ILE A 62 -2.84 7.32 -4.02
C ILE A 62 -3.48 8.44 -3.18
N PRO A 63 -2.87 9.64 -3.08
CA PRO A 63 -1.59 10.01 -3.67
C PRO A 63 -0.41 9.60 -2.77
N LEU A 64 0.63 9.05 -3.39
CA LEU A 64 1.90 8.75 -2.77
C LEU A 64 2.74 10.05 -2.68
N ALA A 65 2.46 10.86 -1.67
CA ALA A 65 3.05 12.19 -1.51
C ALA A 65 3.46 12.48 -0.06
N ALA A 66 4.55 13.24 0.13
CA ALA A 66 5.14 13.46 1.44
C ALA A 66 4.21 14.19 2.41
N LYS A 67 3.31 15.04 1.89
CA LYS A 67 2.29 15.74 2.68
C LYS A 67 1.22 14.82 3.29
N GLU A 68 1.07 13.60 2.77
CA GLU A 68 0.11 12.62 3.27
C GLU A 68 0.77 11.59 4.22
N LEU A 69 2.08 11.70 4.46
CA LEU A 69 2.77 10.83 5.41
C LEU A 69 2.25 11.07 6.82
N CYS A 70 1.76 10.01 7.44
CA CYS A 70 1.29 10.01 8.82
C CYS A 70 2.16 9.06 9.65
N PRO A 71 2.87 9.55 10.69
CA PRO A 71 3.59 8.67 11.62
C PRO A 71 2.63 7.65 12.23
N CYS A 72 3.08 6.41 12.37
CA CYS A 72 2.26 5.35 12.94
C CYS A 72 3.09 4.45 13.88
N SER A 73 2.44 3.99 14.94
CA SER A 73 2.96 2.93 15.82
C SER A 73 2.16 1.67 15.51
N LEU A 74 2.67 0.85 14.61
CA LEU A 74 2.03 -0.41 14.24
C LEU A 74 2.54 -1.53 15.14
N GLU A 75 1.73 -1.93 16.12
CA GLU A 75 1.95 -3.15 16.89
C GLU A 75 1.41 -4.35 16.11
N ILE A 76 2.06 -4.68 14.99
CA ILE A 76 1.68 -5.85 14.18
C ILE A 76 2.57 -7.02 14.58
N ASP A 77 1.98 -7.96 15.32
CA ASP A 77 2.56 -9.29 15.46
C ASP A 77 2.32 -10.06 14.15
N SER A 78 3.35 -10.17 13.33
CA SER A 78 3.29 -10.90 12.06
C SER A 78 2.95 -12.38 12.26
N ALA A 79 3.28 -12.98 13.41
CA ALA A 79 2.90 -14.34 13.76
C ALA A 79 1.43 -14.48 14.18
N GLY A 80 0.80 -13.37 14.59
CA GLY A 80 -0.60 -13.29 14.98
C GLY A 80 -1.56 -13.02 13.83
N LEU A 81 -1.06 -12.83 12.59
CA LEU A 81 -1.90 -12.56 11.43
C LEU A 81 -2.79 -13.76 11.10
N ARG A 82 -4.10 -13.53 11.06
CA ARG A 82 -5.05 -14.55 10.64
C ARG A 82 -5.14 -14.60 9.13
N ALA A 83 -4.44 -15.56 8.53
CA ALA A 83 -4.49 -15.82 7.09
C ALA A 83 -5.94 -16.05 6.61
N ASP A 84 -6.24 -15.56 5.41
CA ASP A 84 -7.54 -15.72 4.77
C ASP A 84 -7.35 -16.06 3.29
N THR A 85 -7.54 -17.33 2.95
CA THR A 85 -7.28 -17.86 1.60
C THR A 85 -8.27 -17.35 0.55
N GLN A 86 -9.38 -16.73 0.94
CA GLN A 86 -10.36 -16.18 -0.02
C GLN A 86 -9.86 -14.87 -0.65
N VAL A 87 -9.12 -14.09 0.14
CA VAL A 87 -8.57 -12.78 -0.23
C VAL A 87 -7.05 -12.77 -0.38
N ALA A 88 -6.37 -13.86 -0.01
CA ALA A 88 -4.95 -14.04 -0.28
C ALA A 88 -4.62 -13.79 -1.76
N ASP A 89 -3.49 -13.12 -2.00
CA ASP A 89 -2.96 -12.76 -3.32
C ASP A 89 -3.86 -11.86 -4.17
N LYS A 90 -4.91 -11.28 -3.55
CA LYS A 90 -5.80 -10.31 -4.18
C LYS A 90 -5.78 -9.02 -3.39
N ILE A 91 -5.79 -7.91 -4.12
CA ILE A 91 -5.88 -6.58 -3.56
C ILE A 91 -7.22 -6.00 -3.99
N LYS A 92 -7.99 -5.51 -3.01
CA LYS A 92 -9.23 -4.79 -3.28
C LYS A 92 -8.87 -3.38 -3.72
N TRP A 93 -9.27 -2.99 -4.91
CA TRP A 93 -8.80 -1.76 -5.55
C TRP A 93 -9.97 -0.88 -6.02
N TYR A 94 -9.79 0.44 -5.92
CA TYR A 94 -10.72 1.43 -6.48
C TYR A 94 -10.39 1.69 -7.95
N ILE A 95 -11.33 1.43 -8.86
CA ILE A 95 -11.13 1.64 -10.32
C ILE A 95 -10.69 3.10 -10.58
N GLN A 96 -11.38 4.04 -9.94
CA GLN A 96 -11.01 5.45 -9.86
C GLN A 96 -10.73 5.80 -8.39
N PRO A 97 -9.52 6.27 -8.03
CA PRO A 97 -9.22 6.68 -6.67
C PRO A 97 -10.09 7.86 -6.24
N ILE A 98 -10.39 7.92 -4.94
CA ILE A 98 -11.32 8.91 -4.36
C ILE A 98 -10.84 10.34 -4.61
N ILE A 99 -9.52 10.59 -4.56
CA ILE A 99 -8.94 11.92 -4.82
C ILE A 99 -9.18 12.40 -6.27
N PHE A 100 -9.44 11.48 -7.20
CA PHE A 100 -9.82 11.78 -8.58
C PHE A 100 -11.34 11.81 -8.80
N GLY A 101 -12.15 11.79 -7.73
CA GLY A 101 -13.61 11.82 -7.81
C GLY A 101 -14.29 10.44 -7.87
N GLY A 102 -13.57 9.36 -7.56
CA GLY A 102 -14.15 8.02 -7.47
C GLY A 102 -15.11 7.86 -6.29
N ASP A 103 -16.12 6.99 -6.45
CA ASP A 103 -17.08 6.66 -5.37
C ASP A 103 -16.38 5.81 -4.29
N PRO A 104 -16.38 6.25 -3.00
CA PRO A 104 -15.83 5.46 -1.90
C PRO A 104 -16.73 4.28 -1.48
N LYS A 105 -17.97 4.20 -1.98
CA LYS A 105 -18.89 3.13 -1.60
C LYS A 105 -18.54 1.82 -2.31
N PRO A 106 -18.66 0.68 -1.62
CA PRO A 106 -18.51 -0.62 -2.26
C PRO A 106 -19.59 -0.79 -3.33
N GLY A 107 -19.17 -0.92 -4.58
CA GLY A 107 -20.04 -0.95 -5.75
C GLY A 107 -19.21 -1.11 -7.02
N GLU A 108 -19.67 -0.52 -8.13
CA GLU A 108 -19.01 -0.63 -9.43
C GLU A 108 -17.59 -0.06 -9.46
N ASN A 109 -17.24 0.85 -8.54
CA ASN A 109 -15.90 1.44 -8.44
C ASN A 109 -14.88 0.56 -7.69
N MET A 110 -15.21 -0.68 -7.35
CA MET A 110 -14.27 -1.60 -6.67
C MET A 110 -14.10 -2.91 -7.44
N THR A 111 -12.86 -3.37 -7.54
CA THR A 111 -12.51 -4.64 -8.18
C THR A 111 -11.39 -5.36 -7.44
N TRP A 112 -11.22 -6.65 -7.71
CA TRP A 112 -10.07 -7.42 -7.24
C TRP A 112 -8.98 -7.41 -8.32
N VAL A 113 -7.76 -7.08 -7.92
CA VAL A 113 -6.59 -7.10 -8.79
C VAL A 113 -5.49 -7.96 -8.18
N THR A 114 -4.56 -8.44 -9.00
CA THR A 114 -3.32 -9.06 -8.52
C THR A 114 -2.37 -8.01 -7.98
N LEU A 115 -1.35 -8.44 -7.21
CA LEU A 115 -0.29 -7.54 -6.73
C LEU A 115 0.43 -6.83 -7.90
N ASP A 116 0.68 -7.53 -9.01
CA ASP A 116 1.33 -6.94 -10.19
C ASP A 116 0.47 -5.88 -10.86
N GLN A 117 -0.84 -6.13 -11.01
CA GLN A 117 -1.78 -5.14 -11.52
C GLN A 117 -1.88 -3.93 -10.59
N HIS A 118 -1.91 -4.17 -9.27
CA HIS A 118 -1.91 -3.11 -8.28
C HIS A 118 -0.66 -2.22 -8.39
N ILE A 119 0.52 -2.81 -8.57
CA ILE A 119 1.77 -2.08 -8.82
C ILE A 119 1.64 -1.13 -10.02
N ASP A 120 1.14 -1.63 -11.15
CA ASP A 120 1.02 -0.82 -12.37
C ASP A 120 -0.02 0.30 -12.22
N LEU A 121 -1.15 0.01 -11.56
CA LEU A 121 -2.19 0.99 -11.27
C LEU A 121 -1.69 2.09 -10.33
N VAL A 122 -0.99 1.73 -9.25
CA VAL A 122 -0.45 2.69 -8.29
C VAL A 122 0.55 3.64 -8.95
N LYS A 123 1.47 3.09 -9.76
CA LYS A 123 2.41 3.92 -10.53
C LYS A 123 1.68 4.86 -11.49
N TRP A 124 0.71 4.34 -12.24
CA TRP A 124 -0.02 5.13 -13.24
C TRP A 124 -0.78 6.29 -12.59
N TRP A 125 -1.56 6.03 -11.56
CA TRP A 125 -2.35 7.05 -10.87
C TRP A 125 -1.49 8.10 -10.17
N ASN A 126 -0.35 7.70 -9.58
CA ASN A 126 0.58 8.67 -9.01
C ASN A 126 1.25 9.56 -10.06
N ASN A 127 1.53 9.04 -11.26
CA ASN A 127 2.01 9.84 -12.38
C ASN A 127 0.93 10.83 -12.86
N GLN A 128 -0.33 10.40 -12.94
CA GLN A 128 -1.44 11.32 -13.21
C GLN A 128 -1.54 12.41 -12.14
N TYR A 129 -1.46 12.04 -10.86
CA TYR A 129 -1.56 12.98 -9.74
C TYR A 129 -0.45 14.05 -9.81
N ARG A 130 0.79 13.64 -10.12
CA ARG A 130 1.92 14.55 -10.34
C ARG A 130 1.73 15.51 -11.51
N SER A 131 1.11 15.05 -12.59
CA SER A 131 0.89 15.89 -13.79
C SER A 131 -0.13 17.01 -13.58
N LEU A 132 -0.92 16.94 -12.49
CA LEU A 132 -1.94 17.93 -12.13
C LEU A 132 -1.45 18.95 -11.08
N GLN A 133 -0.20 18.82 -10.61
CA GLN A 133 0.44 19.74 -9.66
C GLN A 133 1.23 20.81 -10.41
#